data_AF-A0A1C3J575-F1
#
_entry.id   AF-A0A1C3J575-F1
#
_cell.length_a   1.000
_cell.length_b   1.000
_cell.length_c   1.000
_cell.angle_alpha   90.00
_cell.angle_beta   90.00
_cell.angle_gamma   90.00
#
_symmetry.space_group_name_H-M   'P 1'
#
loop_
_entity.id
_entity.type
_entity.pdbx_description
1 polymer ?
#
loop_
_entity_poly.entity_id
_entity_poly.type
_entity_poly.pdbx_seq_one_letter_code
_entity_poly.pdbx_strand_id
1 'polypeptide(L)'
;MKTDQELKEAGFTLSGVKRYQSTVGDYANVLYKKSLNFGDAAKAEDMPREVTHDHVRSSANVISNTFGTEKTSKWWILCQVSEYVLTAISAYAAANLSKDWGTPVFVVAVVLAGVLVATRISNAKSK
;
A
#
# COMPACT_ATOMS: atom_id res chain seq x y z
N MET A 1 -16.60 -15.79 12.67
CA MET A 1 -15.63 -14.95 13.40
C MET A 1 -15.78 -15.27 14.88
N LYS A 2 -14.67 -15.43 15.62
CA LYS A 2 -14.73 -15.73 17.07
C LYS A 2 -15.15 -14.49 17.85
N THR A 3 -15.94 -14.71 18.90
CA THR A 3 -16.43 -13.65 19.79
C THR A 3 -15.33 -13.18 20.75
N ASP A 4 -15.49 -11.97 21.31
CA ASP A 4 -14.59 -11.44 22.35
C ASP A 4 -14.40 -12.41 23.51
N GLN A 5 -15.48 -13.12 23.88
CA GLN A 5 -15.48 -14.03 25.01
C GLN A 5 -14.64 -15.29 24.73
N GLU A 6 -14.82 -15.91 23.56
CA GLU A 6 -13.99 -17.03 23.11
C GLU A 6 -12.51 -16.65 23.01
N LEU A 7 -12.20 -15.42 22.59
CA LEU A 7 -10.82 -14.94 22.46
C LEU A 7 -10.18 -14.66 23.83
N LYS A 8 -10.95 -14.12 24.78
CA LYS A 8 -10.49 -13.92 26.16
C LYS A 8 -10.26 -15.25 26.88
N GLU A 9 -11.15 -16.22 26.69
CA GLU A 9 -11.00 -17.59 27.20
C GLU A 9 -9.75 -18.29 26.63
N ALA A 10 -9.38 -17.98 25.38
CA ALA A 10 -8.13 -18.42 24.77
C ALA A 10 -6.87 -17.65 25.24
N GLY A 11 -7.00 -16.73 26.20
CA GLY A 11 -5.88 -15.99 26.80
C GLY A 11 -5.44 -14.73 26.05
N PHE A 12 -6.24 -14.21 25.11
CA PHE A 12 -5.90 -12.98 24.39
C PHE A 12 -6.04 -11.77 25.31
N THR A 13 -5.04 -10.88 25.29
CA THR A 13 -5.17 -9.55 25.90
C THR A 13 -6.17 -8.69 25.13
N LEU A 14 -6.67 -7.60 25.73
CA LEU A 14 -7.59 -6.68 25.04
C LEU A 14 -7.02 -6.13 23.72
N SER A 15 -5.72 -5.85 23.68
CA SER A 15 -5.04 -5.43 22.45
C SER A 15 -4.92 -6.57 21.43
N GLY A 16 -4.72 -7.81 21.91
CA GLY A 16 -4.76 -9.03 21.10
C GLY A 16 -6.12 -9.29 20.46
N VAL A 17 -7.21 -9.15 21.22
CA VAL A 17 -8.59 -9.28 20.72
C VAL A 17 -8.85 -8.29 19.59
N LYS A 18 -8.55 -7.00 19.81
CA LYS A 18 -8.72 -5.95 18.79
C LYS A 18 -7.92 -6.24 17.52
N ARG A 19 -6.64 -6.61 17.66
CA ARG A 19 -5.77 -6.94 16.53
C ARG A 19 -6.28 -8.16 15.76
N TYR A 20 -6.68 -9.22 16.45
CA TYR A 20 -7.22 -10.42 15.82
C TYR A 20 -8.49 -10.09 15.03
N GLN A 21 -9.44 -9.40 15.64
CA GLN A 21 -10.71 -9.06 15.00
C GLN A 21 -10.52 -8.15 13.80
N SER A 22 -9.66 -7.13 13.94
CA SER A 22 -9.31 -6.24 12.82
C SER A 22 -8.69 -7.03 11.67
N THR A 23 -7.72 -7.91 11.94
CA THR A 23 -7.04 -8.69 10.91
C THR A 23 -7.99 -9.69 10.22
N VAL A 24 -8.86 -10.36 10.98
CA VAL A 24 -9.86 -11.28 10.42
C VAL A 24 -10.88 -10.52 9.57
N GLY A 25 -11.33 -9.36 10.04
CA GLY A 25 -12.22 -8.48 9.28
C GLY A 25 -11.58 -7.99 7.98
N ASP A 26 -10.33 -7.54 8.04
CA ASP A 26 -9.55 -7.13 6.88
C ASP A 26 -9.36 -8.28 5.89
N TYR A 27 -9.00 -9.48 6.37
CA TYR A 27 -8.86 -10.68 5.54
C TYR A 27 -10.18 -11.01 4.83
N ALA A 28 -11.30 -11.06 5.57
CA ALA A 28 -12.60 -11.35 5.00
C ALA A 28 -13.02 -10.33 3.93
N ASN A 29 -12.76 -9.04 4.18
CA ASN A 29 -13.02 -7.97 3.23
C ASN A 29 -12.18 -8.08 1.95
N VAL A 30 -10.89 -8.40 2.07
CA VAL A 30 -10.01 -8.59 0.91
C VAL A 30 -10.40 -9.84 0.13
N LEU A 31 -10.71 -10.94 0.83
CA LEU A 31 -11.18 -12.19 0.22
C LEU A 31 -12.45 -11.96 -0.59
N TYR A 32 -13.43 -11.26 0.00
CA TYR A 32 -14.66 -10.89 -0.67
C TYR A 32 -14.38 -10.10 -1.96
N LYS A 33 -13.64 -8.99 -1.87
CA LYS A 33 -13.36 -8.14 -3.03
C LYS A 33 -12.61 -8.87 -4.15
N LYS A 34 -11.60 -9.67 -3.81
CA LYS A 34 -10.86 -10.45 -4.82
C LYS A 34 -11.74 -11.53 -5.45
N SER A 35 -12.60 -12.19 -4.68
CA SER A 35 -13.49 -13.23 -5.19
C SER A 35 -14.50 -12.64 -6.18
N LEU A 36 -15.00 -11.42 -5.91
CA LEU A 36 -15.82 -10.69 -6.87
C LEU A 36 -15.06 -10.37 -8.16
N ASN A 37 -13.81 -9.90 -8.05
CA ASN A 37 -13.00 -9.58 -9.24
C ASN A 37 -12.74 -10.82 -10.11
N PHE A 38 -12.46 -11.98 -9.50
CA PHE A 38 -12.32 -13.23 -10.25
C PHE A 38 -13.64 -13.66 -10.90
N GLY A 39 -14.76 -13.51 -10.19
CA GLY A 39 -16.08 -13.75 -10.77
C GLY A 39 -16.43 -12.80 -11.92
N ASP A 40 -16.03 -11.53 -11.83
CA ASP A 40 -16.17 -10.56 -12.93
C ASP A 40 -15.25 -10.84 -14.11
N ALA A 41 -14.06 -11.40 -13.87
CA ALA A 41 -13.14 -11.75 -14.94
C ALA A 41 -13.59 -13.02 -15.68
N ALA A 42 -14.32 -13.92 -15.01
CA ALA A 42 -14.78 -15.18 -15.57
C ALA A 42 -16.17 -15.11 -16.22
N LYS A 43 -16.95 -14.05 -15.97
CA LYS A 43 -18.30 -13.90 -16.57
C LYS A 43 -18.22 -13.47 -18.04
N ALA A 44 -19.22 -13.89 -18.81
CA ALA A 44 -19.53 -13.27 -20.10
C ALA A 44 -20.19 -11.89 -19.90
N GLU A 45 -20.10 -10.98 -20.87
CA GLU A 45 -20.53 -9.58 -20.74
C GLU A 45 -21.99 -9.42 -20.27
N ASP A 46 -22.89 -10.33 -20.69
CA ASP A 46 -24.33 -10.26 -20.41
C ASP A 46 -24.81 -11.25 -19.32
N MET A 47 -23.89 -11.85 -18.56
CA MET A 47 -24.23 -12.83 -17.52
C MET A 47 -24.10 -12.25 -16.11
N PRO A 48 -24.98 -12.65 -15.16
CA PRO A 48 -24.82 -12.28 -13.76
C PRO A 48 -23.52 -12.87 -13.18
N ARG A 49 -22.91 -12.15 -12.24
CA ARG A 49 -21.66 -12.56 -11.60
C ARG A 49 -21.89 -13.80 -10.73
N GLU A 50 -21.24 -14.90 -11.07
CA GLU A 50 -21.15 -16.08 -10.22
C GLU A 50 -19.81 -16.12 -9.47
N VAL A 51 -19.85 -16.29 -8.15
CA VAL A 51 -18.66 -16.49 -7.32
C VAL A 51 -18.60 -17.96 -6.93
N THR A 52 -17.81 -18.74 -7.67
CA THR A 52 -17.62 -20.17 -7.43
C THR A 52 -16.55 -20.41 -6.37
N HIS A 53 -16.44 -21.67 -5.93
CA HIS A 53 -15.40 -22.07 -4.98
C HIS A 53 -13.98 -21.85 -5.53
N ASP A 54 -13.78 -21.93 -6.86
CA ASP A 54 -12.50 -21.69 -7.51
C ASP A 54 -12.08 -20.22 -7.44
N HIS A 55 -13.04 -19.29 -7.55
CA HIS A 55 -12.79 -17.85 -7.39
C HIS A 55 -12.36 -17.52 -5.96
N VAL A 56 -13.01 -18.14 -4.96
CA VAL A 56 -12.67 -17.98 -3.55
C VAL A 56 -11.31 -18.61 -3.24
N ARG A 57 -11.03 -19.80 -3.76
CA ARG A 57 -9.73 -20.49 -3.60
C ARG A 57 -8.58 -19.68 -4.22
N SER A 58 -8.79 -19.17 -5.43
CA SER A 58 -7.82 -18.32 -6.13
C SER A 58 -7.57 -17.03 -5.35
N SER A 59 -8.62 -16.42 -4.80
CA SER A 59 -8.50 -15.25 -3.93
C SER A 59 -7.69 -15.54 -2.67
N ALA A 60 -7.97 -16.67 -2.00
CA ALA A 60 -7.24 -17.08 -0.80
C ALA A 60 -5.74 -17.29 -1.10
N ASN A 61 -5.39 -17.94 -2.21
CA ASN A 61 -4.00 -18.13 -2.65
C ASN A 61 -3.28 -16.80 -2.91
N VAL A 62 -3.96 -15.84 -3.54
CA VAL A 62 -3.38 -14.50 -3.76
C VAL A 62 -3.16 -13.76 -2.45
N ILE A 63 -4.10 -13.91 -1.50
CA ILE A 63 -3.97 -13.29 -0.19
C ILE A 63 -2.85 -13.94 0.60
N SER A 64 -2.72 -15.27 0.62
CA SER A 64 -1.63 -15.95 1.35
C SER A 64 -0.26 -15.54 0.84
N ASN A 65 -0.11 -15.35 -0.48
CA ASN A 65 1.15 -14.89 -1.09
C ASN A 65 1.50 -13.44 -0.76
N THR A 66 0.54 -12.65 -0.26
CA THR A 66 0.74 -11.26 0.15
C THR A 66 0.60 -11.06 1.66
N PHE A 67 0.24 -12.11 2.40
CA PHE A 67 -0.02 -12.03 3.83
C PHE A 67 1.30 -11.87 4.59
N GLY A 68 1.40 -10.82 5.41
CA GLY A 68 2.63 -10.47 6.10
C GLY A 68 3.60 -9.60 5.30
N THR A 69 3.35 -9.34 4.01
CA THR A 69 4.01 -8.21 3.34
C THR A 69 3.44 -6.93 3.94
N GLU A 70 4.30 -6.10 4.54
CA GLU A 70 3.84 -4.81 5.03
C GLU A 70 3.18 -4.05 3.89
N LYS A 71 1.94 -3.58 4.09
CA LYS A 71 1.34 -2.63 3.16
C LYS A 71 2.30 -1.45 3.06
N THR A 72 2.98 -1.31 1.92
CA THR A 72 3.78 -0.14 1.61
C THR A 72 2.87 1.07 1.80
N SER A 73 3.24 1.95 2.72
CA SER A 73 2.42 3.12 3.02
C SER A 73 2.25 3.93 1.74
N LYS A 74 1.03 4.38 1.43
CA LYS A 74 0.77 5.24 0.26
C LYS A 74 1.65 6.49 0.27
N TRP A 75 1.98 6.99 1.47
CA TRP A 75 2.95 8.06 1.68
C TRP A 75 4.34 7.73 1.15
N TRP A 76 4.80 6.50 1.34
CA TRP A 76 6.11 6.06 0.88
C TRP A 76 6.21 6.08 -0.65
N ILE A 77 5.15 5.63 -1.33
CA ILE A 77 5.05 5.67 -2.80
C ILE A 77 5.06 7.12 -3.30
N LEU A 78 4.30 8.01 -2.65
CA LEU A 78 4.25 9.44 -3.02
C LEU A 78 5.62 10.12 -2.87
N CYS A 79 6.33 9.86 -1.77
CA CYS A 79 7.68 10.39 -1.56
C CYS A 79 8.62 9.91 -2.68
N GLN A 80 8.60 8.61 -3.00
CA GLN A 80 9.49 8.05 -4.02
C GLN A 80 9.23 8.63 -5.42
N VAL A 81 7.98 8.78 -5.83
CA VAL A 81 7.65 9.39 -7.13
C VAL A 81 8.09 10.86 -7.16
N SER A 82 7.84 11.60 -6.09
CA SER A 82 8.22 13.02 -5.98
C SER A 82 9.73 13.21 -6.04
N GLU A 83 10.51 12.32 -5.41
CA GLU A 83 11.97 12.32 -5.49
C GLU A 83 12.48 12.20 -6.93
N TYR A 84 11.93 11.28 -7.72
CA TYR A 84 12.35 11.11 -9.12
C TYR A 84 12.05 12.36 -9.95
N VAL A 85 10.86 12.94 -9.77
CA VAL A 85 10.47 14.16 -10.47
C VAL A 85 11.40 15.32 -10.10
N LEU A 86 11.66 15.53 -8.81
CA LEU A 86 12.55 16.60 -8.35
C LEU A 86 14.00 16.40 -8.78
N THR A 87 14.46 15.15 -8.89
CA THR A 87 15.79 14.83 -9.41
C THR A 87 15.90 15.13 -10.91
N ALA A 88 14.85 14.85 -11.68
CA ALA A 88 14.80 15.22 -13.10
C ALA A 88 14.76 16.75 -13.27
N ILE A 89 13.97 17.44 -12.45
CA ILE A 89 13.90 18.91 -12.44
C ILE A 89 15.24 19.52 -12.04
N SER A 90 15.94 18.98 -11.04
CA SER A 90 17.25 19.48 -10.64
C SER A 90 18.28 19.26 -11.74
N ALA A 91 18.31 18.09 -12.39
CA ALA A 91 19.19 17.85 -13.54
C ALA A 91 18.90 18.82 -14.70
N TYR A 92 17.63 19.07 -15.00
CA TYR A 92 17.22 20.01 -16.04
C TYR A 92 17.59 21.47 -15.69
N ALA A 93 17.39 21.88 -14.45
CA ALA A 93 17.75 23.21 -13.96
C ALA A 93 19.27 23.41 -13.92
N ALA A 94 20.04 22.37 -13.56
CA ALA A 94 21.49 22.36 -13.61
C ALA A 94 22.03 22.59 -15.04
N ALA A 95 21.34 22.05 -16.06
CA ALA A 95 21.68 22.31 -17.46
C ALA A 95 21.32 23.74 -17.92
N ASN A 96 20.57 24.50 -17.12
CA ASN A 96 20.07 25.84 -17.44
C ASN A 96 20.51 26.91 -16.42
N LEU A 97 21.63 26.71 -15.70
CA LEU A 97 22.12 27.63 -14.66
C LEU A 97 22.43 29.05 -15.17
N SER A 98 22.68 29.21 -16.48
CA SER A 98 22.89 30.52 -17.10
C SER A 98 21.62 31.37 -17.23
N LYS A 99 20.44 30.79 -16.98
CA LYS A 99 19.15 31.51 -16.97
C LYS A 99 18.82 31.97 -15.55
N ASP A 100 18.18 33.13 -15.42
CA ASP A 100 17.82 33.73 -14.13
C ASP A 100 16.99 32.80 -13.22
N TRP A 101 16.20 31.89 -13.82
CA TRP A 101 15.40 30.91 -13.09
C TRP A 101 16.13 29.59 -12.80
N GLY A 102 17.25 29.29 -13.48
CA GLY A 102 17.92 27.99 -13.40
C GLY A 102 18.50 27.71 -12.03
N THR A 103 19.25 28.66 -11.48
CA THR A 103 19.84 28.57 -10.14
C THR A 103 18.81 28.42 -9.01
N PRO A 104 17.77 29.28 -8.90
CA PRO A 104 16.78 29.12 -7.83
C PRO A 104 15.98 27.81 -7.95
N VAL A 105 15.61 27.37 -9.15
CA VAL A 105 14.90 26.10 -9.35
C VAL A 105 15.77 24.90 -9.00
N PHE A 106 17.06 24.93 -9.37
CA PHE A 106 18.02 23.88 -9.00
C PHE A 106 18.12 23.71 -7.49
N VAL A 107 18.36 24.81 -6.76
CA VAL A 107 18.54 24.78 -5.30
C VAL A 107 17.28 24.26 -4.60
N VAL A 108 16.11 24.77 -4.98
CA VAL A 108 14.83 24.33 -4.38
C VAL A 108 14.58 22.84 -4.66
N ALA A 109 14.80 22.40 -5.90
CA ALA A 109 14.56 21.00 -6.28
C ALA A 109 15.48 20.02 -5.53
N VAL A 110 16.76 20.36 -5.38
CA VAL A 110 17.73 19.54 -4.63
C VAL A 110 17.38 19.47 -3.15
N VAL A 111 17.03 20.60 -2.52
CA VAL A 111 16.66 20.64 -1.09
C VAL A 111 15.41 19.81 -0.84
N LEU A 112 14.36 19.97 -1.65
CA LEU A 112 13.12 19.21 -1.51
C LEU A 112 13.34 17.71 -1.73
N ALA A 113 14.14 17.32 -2.73
CA ALA A 113 14.49 15.91 -2.96
C ALA A 113 15.24 15.33 -1.75
N GLY A 114 16.21 16.07 -1.20
CA GLY A 114 16.97 15.66 -0.02
C GLY A 114 16.09 15.45 1.22
N VAL A 115 15.13 16.36 1.46
CA VAL A 115 14.17 16.24 2.59
C VAL A 115 13.25 15.03 2.41
N LEU A 116 12.78 14.76 1.19
CA LEU A 116 11.94 13.58 0.92
C LEU A 116 12.71 12.28 1.14
N VAL A 117 13.97 12.21 0.70
CA VAL A 117 14.83 11.05 0.96
C VAL A 117 15.06 10.86 2.47
N ALA A 118 15.37 11.93 3.19
CA ALA A 118 15.60 11.88 4.63
C ALA A 118 14.35 11.44 5.40
N THR A 119 13.18 11.98 5.07
CA THR A 119 11.91 11.59 5.68
C THR A 119 11.55 10.14 5.36
N ARG A 120 11.79 9.68 4.13
CA ARG A 120 11.58 8.27 3.74
C ARG A 120 12.48 7.32 4.55
N ILE A 121 13.77 7.64 4.70
CA ILE A 121 14.72 6.82 5.46
C ILE A 121 14.37 6.79 6.96
N SER A 122 14.04 7.94 7.55
CA SER A 122 13.66 8.03 8.97
C SER A 122 12.39 7.24 9.27
N ASN A 123 11.38 7.31 8.38
CA ASN A 123 10.15 6.54 8.52
C ASN A 123 10.33 5.05 8.22
N ALA A 124 11.35 4.66 7.44
CA ALA A 124 11.70 3.26 7.21
C ALA A 124 12.42 2.62 8.42
N LYS A 125 13.19 3.40 9.20
CA LYS A 125 13.83 2.92 10.43
C LYS A 125 12.90 2.84 11.65
N SER A 126 11.75 3.50 11.59
CA SER A 126 10.77 3.53 12.70
C SER A 126 9.78 2.35 12.66
N LYS A 127 9.99 1.38 11.77
CA LYS A 127 9.26 0.12 11.68
C LYS A 127 10.21 -1.03 11.97
#